data_AF-A0A8D4IWX3-F1
#
_entry.id   AF-A0A8D4IWX3-F1
#
_cell.length_a   1.000
_cell.length_b   1.000
_cell.length_c   1.000
_cell.angle_alpha   90.00
_cell.angle_beta   90.00
_cell.angle_gamma   90.00
#
_symmetry.space_group_name_H-M   'P 1'
#
loop_
_entity.id
_entity.type
_entity.pdbx_description
1 polymer ?
#
loop_
_entity_poly.entity_id
_entity_poly.type
_entity_poly.pdbx_seq_one_letter_code
_entity_poly.pdbx_strand_id
1 'polypeptide(L)'
;MKLLVSNQHGAVVMALMPFLYGSFLASSGTYLGDHFVWQQIALFFAWISAYLMSYPLLALFKAKKVEVYRKWVGIYATTAVIFALPALFYNPTILYFVPLFLPLVAINIYYSKTKNERALGNDLTAIFIFSLVGVLAYYFPQQRLDLGSLKVGIEPSLFFIGSTLYVKSVLRERKNPRYYQASVLFHLLCCGLSLYWDNTSLALAFTFPCLRAILLPKYKLSVKQTGIGEFITTFFFFLPLFLDPILT
;
A
#
# COMPACT_ATOMS: atom_id res chain seq x y z
N MET A 1 -4.31 27.18 10.64
CA MET A 1 -3.04 26.62 10.13
C MET A 1 -3.36 25.63 9.01
N LYS A 2 -2.55 25.56 7.93
CA LYS A 2 -2.76 24.57 6.85
C LYS A 2 -2.19 23.21 7.27
N LEU A 3 -2.93 22.13 6.98
CA LEU A 3 -2.52 20.74 7.24
C LEU A 3 -1.22 20.40 6.50
N LEU A 4 -0.26 19.74 7.16
CA LEU A 4 1.01 19.35 6.53
C LEU A 4 0.91 17.95 5.94
N VAL A 5 0.60 17.87 4.64
CA VAL A 5 0.45 16.60 3.90
C VAL A 5 1.45 16.54 2.75
N SER A 6 1.88 15.32 2.40
CA SER A 6 2.69 15.07 1.22
C SER A 6 1.90 15.36 -0.07
N ASN A 7 2.56 15.90 -1.09
CA ASN A 7 1.96 16.12 -2.43
C ASN A 7 1.87 14.83 -3.28
N GLN A 8 2.18 13.67 -2.70
CA GLN A 8 2.21 12.39 -3.40
C GLN A 8 0.85 11.67 -3.35
N HIS A 9 -0.07 12.11 -4.19
CA HIS A 9 -1.43 11.57 -4.26
C HIS A 9 -1.48 10.05 -4.52
N GLY A 10 -0.55 9.51 -5.33
CA GLY A 10 -0.46 8.06 -5.56
C GLY A 10 -0.13 7.25 -4.32
N ALA A 11 0.68 7.80 -3.40
CA ALA A 11 1.03 7.12 -2.15
C ALA A 11 -0.17 6.98 -1.21
N VAL A 12 -1.18 7.85 -1.34
CA VAL A 12 -2.42 7.74 -0.55
C VAL A 12 -3.18 6.47 -0.93
N VAL A 13 -3.29 6.18 -2.24
CA VAL A 13 -3.94 4.94 -2.72
C VAL A 13 -3.19 3.71 -2.24
N MET A 14 -1.85 3.74 -2.33
CA MET A 14 -0.99 2.66 -1.85
C MET A 14 -1.17 2.41 -0.36
N ALA A 15 -1.37 3.46 0.45
CA ALA A 15 -1.59 3.34 1.88
C ALA A 15 -3.02 2.88 2.24
N LEU A 16 -4.03 3.23 1.45
CA LEU A 16 -5.43 2.94 1.76
C LEU A 16 -5.88 1.56 1.26
N MET A 17 -5.55 1.21 0.01
CA MET A 17 -6.14 0.03 -0.64
C MET A 17 -5.81 -1.30 0.05
N PRO A 18 -4.57 -1.57 0.49
CA PRO A 18 -4.29 -2.81 1.22
C PRO A 18 -5.08 -2.92 2.52
N PHE A 19 -5.24 -1.81 3.27
CA PHE A 19 -6.03 -1.78 4.49
C PHE A 19 -7.50 -2.10 4.21
N LEU A 20 -8.08 -1.45 3.20
CA LEU A 20 -9.49 -1.65 2.82
C LEU A 20 -9.72 -3.07 2.32
N TYR A 21 -8.81 -3.60 1.51
CA TYR A 21 -8.88 -4.97 1.01
C TYR A 21 -8.79 -5.99 2.15
N GLY A 22 -7.83 -5.84 3.07
CA GLY A 22 -7.72 -6.70 4.25
C GLY A 22 -8.94 -6.64 5.17
N SER A 23 -9.46 -5.44 5.41
CA SER A 23 -10.68 -5.24 6.21
C SER A 23 -11.90 -5.90 5.56
N PHE A 24 -12.04 -5.76 4.24
CA PHE A 24 -13.12 -6.37 3.48
C PHE A 24 -13.07 -7.89 3.55
N LEU A 25 -11.91 -8.49 3.25
CA LEU A 25 -11.73 -9.94 3.28
C LEU A 25 -11.96 -10.54 4.68
N ALA A 26 -11.63 -9.79 5.73
CA ALA A 26 -11.92 -10.23 7.08
C ALA A 26 -13.41 -10.15 7.44
N SER A 27 -14.18 -9.32 6.73
CA SER A 27 -15.63 -9.17 6.93
C SER A 27 -16.49 -10.05 6.02
N SER A 28 -15.97 -10.51 4.88
CA SER A 28 -16.71 -11.25 3.85
C SER A 28 -16.90 -12.75 4.16
N GLY A 29 -16.82 -13.17 5.42
CA GLY A 29 -17.31 -14.49 5.87
C GLY A 29 -16.58 -15.75 5.39
N THR A 30 -15.63 -15.66 4.44
CA THR A 30 -14.97 -16.83 3.80
C THR A 30 -14.13 -17.64 4.77
N TYR A 31 -13.74 -17.03 5.89
CA TYR A 31 -12.98 -17.64 6.97
C TYR A 31 -13.75 -17.46 8.30
N LEU A 32 -14.97 -18.00 8.38
CA LEU A 32 -15.75 -18.28 9.61
C LEU A 32 -15.75 -17.17 10.70
N GLY A 33 -16.28 -15.98 10.37
CA GLY A 33 -16.60 -14.98 11.38
C GLY A 33 -17.39 -13.77 10.84
N ASP A 34 -18.68 -13.70 11.14
CA ASP A 34 -19.62 -12.59 10.84
C ASP A 34 -19.35 -11.33 11.68
N HIS A 35 -18.12 -10.86 11.77
CA HIS A 35 -17.77 -9.86 12.77
C HIS A 35 -17.09 -8.65 12.13
N PHE A 36 -17.91 -7.79 11.53
CA PHE A 36 -17.53 -6.39 11.41
C PHE A 36 -17.29 -5.82 12.82
N VAL A 37 -16.03 -5.53 13.15
CA VAL A 37 -15.62 -4.98 14.43
C VAL A 37 -15.53 -3.47 14.32
N TRP A 38 -16.35 -2.73 15.07
CA TRP A 38 -16.37 -1.27 15.03
C TRP A 38 -15.01 -0.63 15.37
N GLN A 39 -14.18 -1.29 16.20
CA GLN A 39 -12.83 -0.86 16.52
C GLN A 39 -11.88 -0.87 15.32
N GLN A 40 -12.22 -1.57 14.22
CA GLN A 40 -11.51 -1.48 12.94
C GLN A 40 -11.51 -0.04 12.39
N ILE A 41 -12.58 0.72 12.64
CA ILE A 41 -12.65 2.14 12.25
C ILE A 41 -11.60 2.95 13.02
N ALA A 42 -11.43 2.66 14.31
CA ALA A 42 -10.39 3.30 15.12
C ALA A 42 -8.99 2.91 14.62
N LEU A 43 -8.77 1.63 14.30
CA LEU A 43 -7.53 1.17 13.66
C LEU A 43 -7.24 1.89 12.34
N PHE A 44 -8.26 2.13 11.51
CA PHE A 44 -8.14 2.87 10.25
C PHE A 44 -7.67 4.32 10.48
N PHE A 45 -8.26 5.02 11.44
CA PHE A 45 -7.84 6.40 11.76
C PHE A 45 -6.46 6.45 12.42
N ALA A 46 -6.11 5.44 13.22
CA ALA A 46 -4.75 5.29 13.75
C ALA A 46 -3.74 5.15 12.60
N TRP A 47 -4.06 4.29 11.61
CA TRP A 47 -3.25 4.10 10.42
C TRP A 47 -3.12 5.37 9.57
N ILE A 48 -4.23 6.05 9.25
CA ILE A 48 -4.18 7.31 8.50
C ILE A 48 -3.30 8.34 9.22
N SER A 49 -3.43 8.43 10.55
CA SER A 49 -2.62 9.35 11.35
C SER A 49 -1.13 9.00 11.28
N ALA A 50 -0.78 7.71 11.37
CA ALA A 50 0.59 7.24 11.21
C ALA A 50 1.14 7.49 9.79
N TYR A 51 0.31 7.28 8.76
CA TYR A 51 0.65 7.61 7.38
C TYR A 51 0.92 9.11 7.21
N LEU A 52 0.05 9.98 7.73
CA LEU A 52 0.26 11.43 7.71
C LEU A 52 1.51 11.85 8.48
N MET A 53 1.83 11.17 9.59
CA MET A 53 3.05 11.36 10.37
C MET A 53 4.33 11.03 9.58
N SER A 54 4.27 10.09 8.63
CA SER A 54 5.46 9.62 7.90
C SER A 54 6.20 10.76 7.19
N TYR A 55 5.48 11.69 6.57
CA TYR A 55 6.07 12.83 5.85
C TYR A 55 6.86 13.79 6.77
N PRO A 56 6.27 14.39 7.81
CA PRO A 56 7.03 15.25 8.73
C PRO A 56 8.10 14.47 9.49
N LEU A 57 7.88 13.18 9.82
CA LEU A 57 8.89 12.34 10.47
C LEU A 57 10.13 12.18 9.61
N LEU A 58 9.97 11.79 8.34
CA LEU A 58 11.10 11.66 7.41
C LEU A 58 11.77 13.01 7.14
N ALA A 59 10.99 14.11 7.08
CA ALA A 59 11.53 15.45 6.90
C ALA A 59 12.47 15.90 8.05
N LEU A 60 12.27 15.42 9.28
CA LEU A 60 13.16 15.73 10.42
C LEU A 60 14.61 15.31 10.17
N PHE A 61 14.84 14.28 9.37
CA PHE A 61 16.17 13.75 9.10
C PHE A 61 16.95 14.50 8.01
N LYS A 62 16.33 15.51 7.37
CA LYS A 62 16.96 16.27 6.28
C LYS A 62 16.72 17.78 6.31
N ALA A 63 15.80 18.28 7.14
CA ALA A 63 15.30 19.65 7.01
C ALA A 63 15.97 20.68 7.94
N LYS A 64 16.06 21.92 7.45
CA LYS A 64 16.50 23.10 8.22
C LYS A 64 15.41 23.66 9.15
N LYS A 65 14.12 23.39 8.88
CA LYS A 65 12.96 23.88 9.65
C LYS A 65 12.39 22.82 10.60
N VAL A 66 13.23 22.35 11.53
CA VAL A 66 12.96 21.19 12.40
C VAL A 66 11.72 21.37 13.28
N GLU A 67 11.45 22.58 13.77
CA GLU A 67 10.35 22.86 14.70
C GLU A 67 8.96 22.58 14.12
N VAL A 68 8.72 22.99 12.88
CA VAL A 68 7.43 22.76 12.20
C VAL A 68 7.16 21.26 12.07
N TYR A 69 8.18 20.50 11.68
CA TYR A 69 8.05 19.05 11.53
C TYR A 69 7.87 18.34 12.87
N ARG A 70 8.60 18.74 13.94
CA ARG A 70 8.41 18.18 15.28
C ARG A 70 7.00 18.39 15.79
N LYS A 71 6.44 19.58 15.59
CA LYS A 71 5.05 19.88 15.95
C LYS A 71 4.07 18.94 15.25
N TRP A 72 4.19 18.78 13.94
CA TRP A 72 3.29 17.91 13.17
C TRP A 72 3.48 16.42 13.48
N VAL A 73 4.71 15.96 13.76
CA VAL A 73 4.95 14.62 14.28
C VAL A 73 4.22 14.43 15.60
N GLY A 74 4.33 15.37 16.55
CA GLY A 74 3.64 15.29 17.83
C GLY A 74 2.11 15.24 17.71
N ILE A 75 1.54 16.08 16.84
CA ILE A 75 0.10 16.08 16.56
C ILE A 75 -0.35 14.72 16.01
N TYR A 76 0.27 14.26 14.92
CA TYR A 76 -0.14 13.00 14.29
C TYR A 76 0.14 11.77 15.16
N ALA A 77 1.24 11.75 15.92
CA ALA A 77 1.53 10.68 16.88
C ALA A 77 0.47 10.62 17.98
N THR A 78 0.10 11.76 18.56
CA THR A 78 -0.94 11.83 19.60
C THR A 78 -2.29 11.37 19.05
N THR A 79 -2.68 11.83 17.86
CA THR A 79 -3.91 11.38 17.20
C THR A 79 -3.88 9.88 16.90
N ALA A 80 -2.75 9.35 16.41
CA ALA A 80 -2.58 7.92 16.16
C ALA A 80 -2.75 7.10 17.44
N VAL A 81 -2.16 7.54 18.57
CA VAL A 81 -2.30 6.87 19.86
C VAL A 81 -3.75 6.88 20.34
N ILE A 82 -4.43 8.03 20.29
CA ILE A 82 -5.84 8.14 20.70
C ILE A 82 -6.71 7.14 19.94
N PHE A 83 -6.55 7.04 18.62
CA PHE A 83 -7.29 6.08 17.80
C PHE A 83 -6.81 4.64 17.94
N ALA A 84 -5.55 4.41 18.30
CA ALA A 84 -5.03 3.06 18.55
C ALA A 84 -5.57 2.48 19.86
N LEU A 85 -5.91 3.30 20.87
CA LEU A 85 -6.35 2.81 22.18
C LEU A 85 -7.58 1.88 22.08
N PRO A 86 -8.71 2.25 21.43
CA PRO A 86 -9.84 1.33 21.26
C PRO A 86 -9.45 0.04 20.53
N ALA A 87 -8.57 0.13 19.53
CA ALA A 87 -8.09 -1.03 18.80
C ALA A 87 -7.25 -1.98 19.68
N LEU A 88 -6.37 -1.41 20.52
CA LEU A 88 -5.53 -2.16 21.45
C LEU A 88 -6.33 -2.81 22.59
N PHE A 89 -7.39 -2.15 23.08
CA PHE A 89 -8.28 -2.74 24.07
C PHE A 89 -9.04 -3.95 23.51
N TYR A 90 -9.41 -3.91 22.23
CA TYR A 90 -10.08 -5.02 21.57
C TYR A 90 -9.11 -6.15 21.22
N ASN A 91 -7.99 -5.82 20.60
CA ASN A 91 -7.00 -6.78 20.16
C ASN A 91 -5.58 -6.25 20.47
N PRO A 92 -4.99 -6.62 21.61
CA PRO A 92 -3.64 -6.18 21.97
C PRO A 92 -2.55 -6.90 21.17
N THR A 93 -2.83 -8.04 20.54
CA THR A 93 -1.81 -8.81 19.80
C THR A 93 -1.39 -8.12 18.50
N ILE A 94 -2.09 -7.08 18.06
CA ILE A 94 -1.62 -6.19 16.98
C ILE A 94 -0.25 -5.58 17.26
N LEU A 95 0.16 -5.49 18.53
CA LEU A 95 1.49 -5.02 18.91
C LEU A 95 2.61 -5.92 18.35
N TYR A 96 2.34 -7.18 18.01
CA TYR A 96 3.31 -8.05 17.33
C TYR A 96 3.68 -7.58 15.93
N PHE A 97 2.87 -6.72 15.30
CA PHE A 97 3.22 -6.11 14.01
C PHE A 97 4.18 -4.94 14.16
N VAL A 98 4.26 -4.29 15.33
CA VAL A 98 5.14 -3.13 15.55
C VAL A 98 6.62 -3.47 15.26
N PRO A 99 7.20 -4.56 15.81
CA PRO A 99 8.56 -4.96 15.47
C PRO A 99 8.80 -5.21 13.97
N LEU A 100 7.77 -5.63 13.22
CA LEU A 100 7.87 -5.87 11.78
C LEU A 100 7.94 -4.55 10.98
N PHE A 101 7.27 -3.50 11.46
CA PHE A 101 7.35 -2.16 10.84
C PHE A 101 8.70 -1.47 11.09
N LEU A 102 9.31 -1.64 12.26
CA LEU A 102 10.54 -0.94 12.65
C LEU A 102 11.69 -1.04 11.63
N PRO A 103 12.11 -2.23 11.14
CA PRO A 103 13.18 -2.32 10.16
C PRO A 103 12.82 -1.65 8.83
N LEU A 104 11.56 -1.74 8.39
CA LEU A 104 11.08 -1.11 7.16
C LEU A 104 11.09 0.44 7.28
N VAL A 105 10.67 0.95 8.42
CA VAL A 105 10.74 2.40 8.72
C VAL A 105 12.20 2.85 8.78
N ALA A 106 13.09 2.07 9.39
CA ALA A 106 14.52 2.38 9.46
C ALA A 106 15.16 2.49 8.07
N ILE A 107 14.81 1.59 7.14
CA ILE A 107 15.27 1.66 5.74
C ILE A 107 14.76 2.96 5.07
N ASN A 108 13.49 3.34 5.26
CA ASN A 108 12.95 4.59 4.74
C ASN A 108 13.70 5.82 5.31
N ILE A 109 14.01 5.81 6.61
CA ILE A 109 14.81 6.86 7.25
C ILE A 109 16.21 6.92 6.64
N TYR A 110 16.85 5.77 6.39
CA TYR A 110 18.15 5.71 5.73
C TYR A 110 18.13 6.37 4.34
N TYR A 111 17.14 6.05 3.51
CA TYR A 111 16.98 6.67 2.19
C TYR A 111 16.66 8.16 2.26
N SER A 112 15.93 8.61 3.29
CA SER A 112 15.68 10.04 3.51
C SER A 112 16.95 10.80 3.93
N LYS A 113 17.74 10.24 4.87
CA LYS A 113 19.03 10.80 5.30
C LYS A 113 20.03 10.93 4.16
N THR A 114 20.11 9.91 3.31
CA THR A 114 21.00 9.90 2.13
C THR A 114 20.44 10.69 0.94
N LYS A 115 19.27 11.33 1.09
CA LYS A 115 18.56 12.08 0.04
C LYS A 115 18.27 11.24 -1.22
N ASN A 116 18.15 9.93 -1.06
CA ASN A 116 17.91 8.96 -2.13
C ASN A 116 16.49 8.37 -2.05
N GLU A 117 15.50 9.21 -1.77
CA GLU A 117 14.10 8.81 -1.58
C GLU A 117 13.44 8.21 -2.82
N ARG A 118 14.08 8.39 -4.00
CA ARG A 118 13.60 7.88 -5.29
C ARG A 118 14.14 6.48 -5.60
N ALA A 119 14.95 5.90 -4.74
CA ALA A 119 15.49 4.56 -4.92
C ALA A 119 14.34 3.53 -4.97
N LEU A 120 14.47 2.53 -5.86
CA LEU A 120 13.51 1.44 -5.93
C LEU A 120 13.40 0.70 -4.59
N GLY A 121 14.51 0.48 -3.88
CA GLY A 121 14.48 -0.14 -2.55
C GLY A 121 13.65 0.64 -1.52
N ASN A 122 13.65 1.97 -1.60
CA ASN A 122 12.80 2.81 -0.75
C ASN A 122 11.32 2.61 -1.10
N ASP A 123 10.99 2.67 -2.39
CA ASP A 123 9.62 2.46 -2.89
C ASP A 123 9.09 1.06 -2.48
N LEU A 124 9.90 0.00 -2.62
CA LEU A 124 9.55 -1.37 -2.22
C LEU A 124 9.30 -1.50 -0.71
N THR A 125 10.14 -0.84 0.10
CA THR A 125 10.00 -0.86 1.55
C THR A 125 8.69 -0.20 1.98
N ALA A 126 8.31 0.91 1.35
CA ALA A 126 7.02 1.55 1.60
C ALA A 126 5.83 0.65 1.19
N ILE A 127 5.93 -0.05 0.05
CA ILE A 127 4.92 -1.03 -0.36
C ILE A 127 4.76 -2.13 0.69
N PHE A 128 5.85 -2.68 1.21
CA PHE A 128 5.76 -3.72 2.25
C PHE A 128 5.14 -3.21 3.55
N ILE A 129 5.38 -1.95 3.94
CA ILE A 129 4.68 -1.33 5.07
C ILE A 129 3.17 -1.31 4.80
N PHE A 130 2.76 -0.84 3.62
CA PHE A 130 1.34 -0.73 3.30
C PHE A 130 0.65 -2.09 3.21
N SER A 131 1.30 -3.08 2.60
CA SER A 131 0.79 -4.45 2.55
C SER A 131 0.72 -5.09 3.93
N LEU A 132 1.72 -4.88 4.78
CA LEU A 132 1.72 -5.38 6.16
C LEU A 132 0.58 -4.76 6.99
N VAL A 133 0.23 -3.50 6.74
CA VAL A 133 -0.98 -2.89 7.32
C VAL A 133 -2.26 -3.53 6.80
N GLY A 134 -2.31 -3.92 5.53
CA GLY A 134 -3.41 -4.73 4.99
C GLY A 134 -3.56 -6.06 5.74
N VAL A 135 -2.44 -6.78 5.94
CA VAL A 135 -2.43 -8.03 6.71
C VAL A 135 -2.89 -7.79 8.16
N LEU A 136 -2.41 -6.72 8.79
CA LEU A 136 -2.88 -6.31 10.11
C LEU A 136 -4.39 -6.06 10.13
N ALA A 137 -4.92 -5.37 9.12
CA ALA A 137 -6.35 -5.08 9.00
C ALA A 137 -7.19 -6.35 8.87
N TYR A 138 -6.67 -7.36 8.16
CA TYR A 138 -7.29 -8.68 8.06
C TYR A 138 -7.21 -9.46 9.39
N TYR A 139 -6.04 -9.47 10.00
CA TYR A 139 -5.76 -10.16 11.26
C TYR A 139 -6.60 -9.59 12.43
N PHE A 140 -6.89 -8.28 12.42
CA PHE A 140 -7.47 -7.56 13.55
C PHE A 140 -8.73 -8.18 14.17
N PRO A 141 -9.80 -8.48 13.41
CA PRO A 141 -11.02 -9.07 13.99
C PRO A 141 -10.86 -10.54 14.39
N GLN A 142 -10.05 -11.32 13.68
CA GLN A 142 -10.02 -12.79 13.79
C GLN A 142 -8.82 -13.35 14.57
N GLN A 143 -7.77 -12.54 14.77
CA GLN A 143 -6.50 -12.90 15.42
C GLN A 143 -5.81 -14.13 14.81
N ARG A 144 -5.96 -14.34 13.51
CA ARG A 144 -5.42 -15.50 12.77
C ARG A 144 -4.60 -15.08 11.58
N LEU A 145 -3.49 -15.79 11.38
CA LEU A 145 -2.67 -15.72 10.18
C LEU A 145 -2.92 -16.99 9.38
N ASP A 146 -3.54 -16.83 8.23
CA ASP A 146 -3.94 -17.92 7.35
C ASP A 146 -3.71 -17.55 5.87
N LEU A 147 -4.31 -18.31 4.96
CA LEU A 147 -4.18 -18.06 3.53
C LEU A 147 -4.78 -16.69 3.13
N GLY A 148 -5.84 -16.22 3.80
CA GLY A 148 -6.42 -14.90 3.56
C GLY A 148 -5.45 -13.78 3.91
N SER A 149 -4.78 -13.90 5.05
CA SER A 149 -3.67 -13.01 5.43
C SER A 149 -2.57 -12.96 4.37
N LEU A 150 -2.19 -14.13 3.84
CA LEU A 150 -1.16 -14.22 2.80
C LEU A 150 -1.61 -13.55 1.49
N LYS A 151 -2.86 -13.74 1.07
CA LYS A 151 -3.44 -13.08 -0.11
C LYS A 151 -3.39 -11.56 0.03
N VAL A 152 -3.85 -11.02 1.17
CA VAL A 152 -3.81 -9.57 1.46
C VAL A 152 -2.38 -9.03 1.47
N GLY A 153 -1.41 -9.81 1.91
CA GLY A 153 0.00 -9.43 1.88
C GLY A 153 0.58 -9.45 0.46
N ILE A 154 0.27 -10.47 -0.34
CA ILE A 154 0.90 -10.70 -1.64
C ILE A 154 0.25 -9.90 -2.77
N GLU A 155 -1.08 -9.95 -2.92
CA GLU A 155 -1.74 -9.44 -4.11
C GLU A 155 -1.60 -7.91 -4.27
N PRO A 156 -1.87 -7.08 -3.23
CA PRO A 156 -1.58 -5.65 -3.29
C PRO A 156 -0.08 -5.36 -3.45
N SER A 157 0.81 -6.16 -2.84
CA SER A 157 2.26 -5.99 -2.99
C SER A 157 2.66 -6.14 -4.45
N LEU A 158 2.26 -7.24 -5.09
CA LEU A 158 2.57 -7.49 -6.49
C LEU A 158 2.02 -6.36 -7.37
N PHE A 159 0.78 -5.95 -7.16
CA PHE A 159 0.18 -4.83 -7.88
C PHE A 159 1.00 -3.54 -7.76
N PHE A 160 1.32 -3.11 -6.53
CA PHE A 160 2.02 -1.85 -6.31
C PHE A 160 3.51 -1.89 -6.70
N ILE A 161 4.14 -3.06 -6.65
CA ILE A 161 5.48 -3.28 -7.23
C ILE A 161 5.42 -3.08 -8.74
N GLY A 162 4.47 -3.72 -9.42
CA GLY A 162 4.24 -3.55 -10.85
C GLY A 162 3.95 -2.11 -11.24
N SER A 163 3.05 -1.43 -10.52
CA SER A 163 2.76 -0.01 -10.68
C SER A 163 4.02 0.86 -10.53
N THR A 164 4.86 0.58 -9.52
CA THR A 164 6.12 1.32 -9.31
C THR A 164 7.10 1.14 -10.47
N LEU A 165 7.27 -0.09 -10.98
CA LEU A 165 8.10 -0.38 -12.15
C LEU A 165 7.57 0.37 -13.39
N TYR A 166 6.26 0.34 -13.60
CA TYR A 166 5.62 1.06 -14.69
C TYR A 166 5.85 2.58 -14.59
N VAL A 167 5.56 3.19 -13.44
CA VAL A 167 5.75 4.64 -13.22
C VAL A 167 7.22 5.04 -13.39
N LYS A 168 8.16 4.20 -12.95
CA LYS A 168 9.58 4.42 -13.24
C LYS A 168 9.85 4.36 -14.75
N SER A 169 9.31 3.37 -15.46
CA SER A 169 9.53 3.23 -16.90
C SER A 169 8.96 4.35 -17.77
N VAL A 170 7.89 5.03 -17.35
CA VAL A 170 7.24 6.08 -18.17
C VAL A 170 7.53 7.52 -17.70
N LEU A 171 7.82 7.73 -16.40
CA LEU A 171 8.09 9.06 -15.86
C LEU A 171 9.55 9.24 -15.42
N ARG A 172 9.95 8.54 -14.34
CA ARG A 172 11.18 8.86 -13.60
C ARG A 172 12.45 8.42 -14.33
N GLU A 173 12.39 7.24 -14.94
CA GLU A 173 13.52 6.52 -15.57
C GLU A 173 13.22 6.24 -17.05
N ARG A 174 12.45 7.13 -17.70
CA ARG A 174 11.89 6.93 -19.05
C ARG A 174 12.90 6.64 -20.17
N LYS A 175 14.18 6.98 -19.96
CA LYS A 175 15.26 6.74 -20.93
C LYS A 175 15.95 5.39 -20.72
N ASN A 176 15.63 4.68 -19.65
CA ASN A 176 16.25 3.41 -19.30
C ASN A 176 15.34 2.25 -19.75
N PRO A 177 15.70 1.52 -20.83
CA PRO A 177 14.85 0.46 -21.37
C PRO A 177 14.66 -0.71 -20.40
N ARG A 178 15.56 -0.89 -19.43
CA ARG A 178 15.47 -1.96 -18.43
C ARG A 178 14.23 -1.82 -17.56
N TYR A 179 13.81 -0.60 -17.23
CA TYR A 179 12.59 -0.39 -16.44
C TYR A 179 11.33 -0.73 -17.24
N TYR A 180 11.30 -0.44 -18.53
CA TYR A 180 10.19 -0.84 -19.40
C TYR A 180 10.12 -2.38 -19.50
N GLN A 181 11.24 -3.04 -19.78
CA GLN A 181 11.33 -4.50 -19.84
C GLN A 181 10.93 -5.14 -18.52
N ALA A 182 11.46 -4.65 -17.39
CA ALA A 182 11.10 -5.14 -16.06
C ALA A 182 9.62 -4.95 -15.76
N SER A 183 9.04 -3.79 -16.10
CA SER A 183 7.61 -3.55 -15.96
C SER A 183 6.80 -4.56 -16.77
N VAL A 184 7.05 -4.70 -18.08
CA VAL A 184 6.29 -5.62 -18.95
C VAL A 184 6.43 -7.07 -18.48
N LEU A 185 7.65 -7.54 -18.24
CA LEU A 185 7.90 -8.91 -17.79
C LEU A 185 7.21 -9.19 -16.45
N PHE A 186 7.30 -8.27 -15.49
CA PHE A 186 6.67 -8.44 -14.18
C PHE A 186 5.14 -8.60 -14.28
N HIS A 187 4.47 -7.78 -15.09
CA HIS A 187 3.01 -7.89 -15.26
C HIS A 187 2.60 -9.14 -16.05
N LEU A 188 3.37 -9.52 -17.08
CA LEU A 188 3.14 -10.77 -17.82
C LEU A 188 3.29 -11.99 -16.91
N LEU A 189 4.30 -12.00 -16.04
CA LEU A 189 4.47 -13.06 -15.04
C LEU A 189 3.30 -13.09 -14.06
N CYS A 190 2.88 -11.95 -13.50
CA CYS A 190 1.72 -11.93 -12.59
C CYS A 190 0.45 -12.43 -13.27
N CYS A 191 0.19 -12.01 -14.51
CA CYS A 191 -0.95 -12.47 -15.30
C CYS A 191 -0.87 -13.99 -15.58
N GLY A 192 0.27 -14.46 -16.08
CA GLY A 192 0.49 -15.87 -16.41
C GLY A 192 0.43 -16.80 -15.20
N LEU A 193 1.01 -16.38 -14.07
CA LEU A 193 0.92 -17.12 -12.80
C LEU A 193 -0.53 -17.19 -12.29
N SER A 194 -1.29 -16.09 -12.39
CA SER A 194 -2.69 -16.08 -11.97
C SER A 194 -3.55 -17.04 -12.80
N LEU A 195 -3.29 -17.12 -14.12
CA LEU A 195 -3.92 -18.10 -15.01
C LEU A 195 -3.49 -19.54 -14.70
N TYR A 196 -2.22 -19.76 -14.40
CA TYR A 196 -1.67 -21.09 -14.09
C TYR A 196 -2.30 -21.71 -12.83
N TRP A 197 -2.58 -20.89 -11.81
CA TRP A 197 -3.24 -21.34 -10.57
C TRP A 197 -4.77 -21.31 -10.62
N ASP A 198 -5.36 -21.14 -11.81
CA ASP A 198 -6.82 -21.10 -12.03
C ASP A 198 -7.56 -20.07 -11.14
N ASN A 199 -6.86 -18.99 -10.76
CA ASN A 199 -7.45 -17.91 -9.98
C ASN A 199 -8.03 -16.87 -10.94
N THR A 200 -9.28 -17.09 -11.34
CA THR A 200 -10.00 -16.23 -12.30
C THR A 200 -10.06 -14.78 -11.84
N SER A 201 -10.38 -14.53 -10.57
CA SER A 201 -10.48 -13.18 -10.00
C SER A 201 -9.14 -12.43 -10.08
N LEU A 202 -8.04 -13.11 -9.74
CA LEU A 202 -6.69 -12.53 -9.81
C LEU A 202 -6.19 -12.36 -11.25
N ALA A 203 -6.53 -13.29 -12.15
CA ALA A 203 -6.21 -13.17 -13.57
C ALA A 203 -6.92 -11.96 -14.20
N LEU A 204 -8.20 -11.75 -13.89
CA LEU A 204 -8.94 -10.56 -14.28
C LEU A 204 -8.31 -9.29 -13.68
N ALA A 205 -7.94 -9.33 -12.39
CA ALA A 205 -7.26 -8.22 -11.70
C ALA A 205 -5.99 -7.78 -12.42
N PHE A 206 -5.13 -8.73 -12.85
CA PHE A 206 -3.87 -8.43 -13.52
C PHE A 206 -3.99 -8.14 -15.02
N THR A 207 -5.13 -8.40 -15.64
CA THR A 207 -5.35 -8.12 -17.07
C THR A 207 -5.17 -6.63 -17.37
N PHE A 208 -5.85 -5.75 -16.63
CA PHE A 208 -5.78 -4.31 -16.89
C PHE A 208 -4.40 -3.70 -16.61
N PRO A 209 -3.73 -3.98 -15.47
CA PRO A 209 -2.35 -3.57 -15.23
C PRO A 209 -1.36 -4.03 -16.30
N CYS A 210 -1.53 -5.26 -16.82
CA CYS A 210 -0.69 -5.82 -17.87
C CYS A 210 -0.88 -5.11 -19.22
N LEU A 211 -2.12 -4.95 -19.67
CA LEU A 211 -2.44 -4.19 -20.89
C LEU A 211 -1.89 -2.76 -20.81
N ARG A 212 -2.11 -2.10 -19.67
CA ARG A 212 -1.59 -0.75 -19.42
C ARG A 212 -0.07 -0.71 -19.51
N ALA A 213 0.64 -1.68 -18.94
CA ALA A 213 2.11 -1.73 -18.98
C ALA A 213 2.69 -1.89 -20.40
N ILE A 214 1.94 -2.47 -21.33
CA ILE A 214 2.37 -2.70 -22.72
C ILE A 214 1.93 -1.55 -23.66
N LEU A 215 0.71 -1.06 -23.49
CA LEU A 215 0.08 -0.14 -24.43
C LEU A 215 0.42 1.32 -24.13
N LEU A 216 0.28 1.75 -22.87
CA LEU A 216 0.37 3.17 -22.52
C LEU A 216 1.77 3.81 -22.66
N PRO A 217 2.90 3.09 -22.47
CA PRO A 217 4.23 3.68 -22.66
C PRO A 217 4.46 4.27 -24.07
N LYS A 218 3.70 3.81 -25.08
CA LYS A 218 3.77 4.30 -26.46
C LYS A 218 3.27 5.75 -26.63
N TYR A 219 2.44 6.23 -25.70
CA TYR A 219 1.68 7.49 -25.86
C TYR A 219 2.29 8.71 -25.14
N LYS A 220 3.50 8.60 -24.57
CA LYS A 220 4.22 9.70 -23.88
C LYS A 220 3.32 10.57 -22.97
N LEU A 221 2.54 9.91 -22.12
CA LEU A 221 1.56 10.56 -21.25
C LEU A 221 2.20 11.57 -20.28
N SER A 222 1.46 12.63 -19.98
CA SER A 222 1.83 13.60 -18.93
C SER A 222 1.71 13.00 -17.53
N VAL A 223 2.37 13.60 -16.53
CA VAL A 223 2.30 13.16 -15.12
C VAL A 223 0.86 13.03 -14.62
N LYS A 224 -0.01 13.99 -14.99
CA LYS A 224 -1.44 13.96 -14.61
C LYS A 224 -2.16 12.78 -15.26
N GLN A 225 -1.95 12.56 -16.55
CA GLN A 225 -2.57 11.44 -17.28
C GLN A 225 -2.09 10.09 -16.76
N THR A 226 -0.79 9.94 -16.51
CA THR A 226 -0.24 8.73 -15.87
C THR A 226 -0.86 8.52 -14.50
N GLY A 227 -0.98 9.57 -13.68
CA GLY A 227 -1.62 9.49 -12.37
C GLY A 227 -3.07 8.99 -12.46
N ILE A 228 -3.89 9.59 -13.34
CA ILE A 228 -5.27 9.14 -13.58
C ILE A 228 -5.30 7.67 -14.05
N GLY A 229 -4.38 7.29 -14.93
CA GLY A 229 -4.22 5.91 -15.38
C GLY A 229 -3.94 4.94 -14.22
N GLU A 230 -3.10 5.32 -13.25
CA GLU A 230 -2.86 4.50 -12.04
C GLU A 230 -4.11 4.35 -11.18
N PHE A 231 -4.90 5.41 -11.00
CA PHE A 231 -6.16 5.33 -10.25
C PHE A 231 -7.15 4.37 -10.92
N ILE A 232 -7.36 4.51 -12.24
CA ILE A 232 -8.23 3.62 -13.01
C ILE A 232 -7.73 2.17 -12.94
N THR A 233 -6.42 1.97 -13.09
CA THR A 233 -5.81 0.64 -13.04
C THR A 233 -5.94 0.02 -11.66
N THR A 234 -5.82 0.81 -10.59
CA THR A 234 -6.02 0.33 -9.22
C THR A 234 -7.47 -0.09 -9.00
N PHE A 235 -8.43 0.70 -9.49
CA PHE A 235 -9.84 0.34 -9.41
C PHE A 235 -10.12 -1.01 -10.10
N PHE A 236 -9.67 -1.17 -11.34
CA PHE A 236 -9.86 -2.44 -12.07
C PHE A 236 -9.07 -3.62 -11.52
N PHE A 237 -7.95 -3.37 -10.83
CA PHE A 237 -7.23 -4.42 -10.13
C PHE A 237 -8.04 -4.93 -8.92
N PHE A 238 -8.53 -4.05 -8.06
CA PHE A 238 -9.22 -4.46 -6.84
C PHE A 238 -10.68 -4.89 -7.07
N LEU A 239 -11.35 -4.39 -8.11
CA LEU A 239 -12.75 -4.70 -8.41
C LEU A 239 -13.06 -6.22 -8.45
N PRO A 240 -12.38 -7.06 -9.27
CA PRO A 240 -12.64 -8.49 -9.28
C PRO A 240 -12.26 -9.19 -7.97
N LEU A 241 -11.31 -8.65 -7.20
CA LEU A 241 -10.95 -9.19 -5.89
C LEU A 241 -12.03 -8.93 -4.83
N PHE A 242 -12.75 -7.81 -4.94
CA PHE A 242 -13.91 -7.52 -4.09
C PHE A 242 -15.17 -8.29 -4.49
N LEU A 243 -15.26 -8.72 -5.75
CA LEU A 243 -16.38 -9.45 -6.32
C LEU A 243 -16.13 -10.95 -6.44
N ASP A 244 -15.02 -11.45 -5.88
CA ASP A 244 -14.63 -12.85 -6.01
C ASP A 244 -15.75 -13.74 -5.43
N PRO A 245 -16.39 -14.61 -6.23
CA PRO A 245 -17.51 -15.43 -5.79
C PRO A 245 -17.13 -16.40 -4.67
N ILE A 246 -15.83 -16.71 -4.51
CA ILE A 246 -15.35 -17.52 -3.39
C ILE A 246 -15.56 -16.78 -2.06
N LEU A 247 -15.68 -15.45 -2.08
CA LEU A 247 -15.88 -14.59 -0.91
C LEU A 247 -17.35 -14.24 -0.59
N THR A 248 -18.32 -14.67 -1.42
CA THR A 248 -19.75 -14.36 -1.27
C THR A 248 -20.58 -15.62 -1.16
#